data_AF-A0A7Z9PV82-F1
#
_entry.id   AF-A0A7Z9PV82-F1
#
_cell.length_a   1.000
_cell.length_b   1.000
_cell.length_c   1.000
_cell.angle_alpha   90.00
_cell.angle_beta   90.00
_cell.angle_gamma   90.00
#
_symmetry.space_group_name_H-M   'P 1'
#
loop_
_entity.id
_entity.type
_entity.pdbx_description
1 polymer ?
#
loop_
_entity_poly.entity_id
_entity_poly.type
_entity_poly.pdbx_seq_one_letter_code
_entity_poly.pdbx_strand_id
1 'polypeptide(L)'
;MADVNCYGSLISTRYTTVPLLRTDLAEATQEEVKTDSNFVGSNQTAGTFASQQFGQFVLAKAGIVCENDMTFAFIQSAGKIKAALPMGSGLAGGSAGLPAPLPYPKQLLPGDSVQVMSNAVSDRQAAVSVACSSGEYHVFEVTASGAGEHEFVSVLDGQGIGTTLQGRVITHWFALSGNNDAELTSPVYLLDGSGVPTDSVGFSSSGGSVAGTFQQCQARGALNSRLVYRTDA
;
A
#
# COMPACT_ATOMS: atom_id res chain seq x y z
N MET A 1 -18.45 0.82 13.68
CA MET A 1 -17.36 0.33 12.83
C MET A 1 -17.54 -1.15 12.75
N ALA A 2 -17.58 -1.71 11.54
CA ALA A 2 -17.70 -3.15 11.37
C ALA A 2 -16.29 -3.76 11.41
N ASP A 3 -16.24 -5.04 11.76
CA ASP A 3 -15.04 -5.84 11.62
C ASP A 3 -15.03 -6.43 10.21
N VAL A 4 -13.90 -6.31 9.50
CA VAL A 4 -13.75 -6.83 8.14
C VAL A 4 -12.71 -7.93 8.07
N ASN A 5 -12.92 -8.88 7.16
CA ASN A 5 -11.92 -9.88 6.86
C ASN A 5 -10.80 -9.27 6.02
N CYS A 6 -9.56 -9.55 6.38
CA CYS A 6 -8.40 -9.25 5.58
C CYS A 6 -7.43 -10.42 5.56
N TYR A 7 -7.04 -10.86 4.38
CA TYR A 7 -6.23 -12.05 4.17
C TYR A 7 -5.24 -11.83 3.05
N GLY A 8 -4.26 -12.72 2.95
CA GLY A 8 -3.27 -12.60 1.90
C GLY A 8 -2.14 -13.57 2.05
N SER A 9 -1.10 -13.32 1.25
CA SER A 9 0.13 -14.08 1.35
C SER A 9 1.35 -13.25 1.00
N LEU A 10 2.45 -13.59 1.66
CA LEU A 10 3.79 -13.14 1.30
C LEU A 10 4.53 -14.33 0.71
N ILE A 11 5.20 -14.13 -0.42
CA ILE A 11 5.92 -15.18 -1.13
C ILE A 11 7.37 -14.77 -1.31
N SER A 12 8.30 -15.65 -0.93
CA SER A 12 9.72 -15.40 -1.05
C SER A 12 10.25 -15.67 -2.47
N THR A 13 11.50 -15.26 -2.73
CA THR A 13 12.26 -15.64 -3.93
C THR A 13 12.46 -17.15 -4.08
N ARG A 14 12.26 -17.93 -3.00
CA ARG A 14 12.33 -19.40 -3.00
C ARG A 14 10.95 -20.05 -3.00
N TYR A 15 9.89 -19.30 -3.28
CA TYR A 15 8.50 -19.76 -3.30
C TYR A 15 8.01 -20.36 -1.96
N THR A 16 8.65 -19.98 -0.85
CA THR A 16 8.09 -20.22 0.48
C THR A 16 7.03 -19.16 0.78
N THR A 17 5.97 -19.56 1.47
CA THR A 17 4.77 -18.73 1.66
C THR A 17 4.50 -18.48 3.14
N VAL A 18 4.22 -17.22 3.48
CA VAL A 18 3.65 -16.84 4.78
C VAL A 18 2.17 -16.53 4.56
N PRO A 19 1.23 -17.35 5.06
CA PRO A 19 -0.20 -17.07 4.98
C PRO A 19 -0.57 -16.01 6.02
N LEU A 20 -1.40 -15.05 5.63
CA LEU A 20 -1.86 -13.95 6.47
C LEU A 20 -3.38 -13.98 6.58
N LEU A 21 -3.89 -13.76 7.80
CA LEU A 21 -5.32 -13.65 8.06
C LEU A 21 -5.58 -12.77 9.28
N ARG A 22 -6.61 -11.95 9.16
CA ARG A 22 -7.27 -11.26 10.25
C ARG A 22 -8.77 -11.17 9.94
N THR A 23 -9.61 -11.59 10.87
CA THR A 23 -11.08 -11.62 10.69
C THR A 23 -11.81 -10.54 11.49
N ASP A 24 -11.04 -9.70 12.20
CA ASP A 24 -11.48 -8.67 13.12
C ASP A 24 -10.72 -7.35 12.87
N LEU A 25 -10.47 -7.03 11.60
CA LEU A 25 -9.81 -5.78 11.24
C LEU A 25 -10.81 -4.63 11.38
N ALA A 26 -10.49 -3.65 12.23
CA ALA A 26 -11.34 -2.48 12.39
C ALA A 26 -11.17 -1.53 11.19
N GLU A 27 -12.29 -1.15 10.56
CA GLU A 27 -12.29 -0.18 9.47
C GLU A 27 -11.79 1.20 9.90
N ALA A 28 -11.26 1.96 8.93
CA ALA A 28 -10.74 3.32 9.07
C ALA A 28 -9.64 3.45 10.14
N THR A 29 -8.97 2.33 10.45
CA THR A 29 -7.81 2.28 11.35
C THR A 29 -6.71 1.46 10.72
N GLN A 30 -5.47 1.93 10.86
CA GLN A 30 -4.31 1.12 10.51
C GLN A 30 -4.07 0.07 11.59
N GLU A 31 -4.04 -1.20 11.20
CA GLU A 31 -3.72 -2.29 12.12
C GLU A 31 -2.84 -3.38 11.50
N GLU A 32 -2.30 -4.27 12.34
CA GLU A 32 -1.46 -5.38 11.90
C GLU A 32 -2.31 -6.58 11.42
N VAL A 33 -1.91 -7.19 10.30
CA VAL A 33 -2.35 -8.54 9.89
C VAL A 33 -1.26 -9.56 10.24
N LYS A 34 -1.65 -10.59 10.98
CA LYS A 34 -0.76 -11.65 11.47
C LYS A 34 -0.85 -12.91 10.62
N THR A 35 0.03 -13.87 10.90
CA THR A 35 -0.03 -15.19 10.26
C THR A 35 -1.33 -15.92 10.58
N ASP A 36 -1.87 -16.66 9.63
CA ASP A 36 -3.09 -17.44 9.84
C ASP A 36 -2.85 -18.67 10.75
N SER A 37 -3.36 -18.61 11.99
CA SER A 37 -3.25 -19.70 12.96
C SER A 37 -3.80 -21.04 12.47
N ASN A 38 -4.75 -21.05 11.52
CA ASN A 38 -5.30 -22.29 10.99
C ASN A 38 -4.27 -23.08 10.18
N PHE A 39 -3.27 -22.39 9.60
CA PHE A 39 -2.20 -23.02 8.82
C PHE A 39 -0.87 -23.09 9.58
N VAL A 40 -0.60 -22.15 10.50
CA VAL A 40 0.69 -22.05 11.20
C VAL A 40 0.63 -22.42 12.69
N GLY A 41 -0.55 -22.81 13.19
CA GLY A 41 -0.79 -23.24 14.58
C GLY A 41 -0.89 -22.11 15.60
N SER A 42 -0.33 -20.93 15.34
CA SER A 42 -0.47 -19.74 16.20
C SER A 42 -0.24 -18.43 15.42
N ASN A 43 -0.97 -17.37 15.77
CA ASN A 43 -0.79 -16.05 15.16
C ASN A 43 0.54 -15.43 15.63
N GLN A 44 1.39 -15.07 14.68
CA GLN A 44 2.66 -14.40 14.90
C GLN A 44 2.80 -13.23 13.93
N THR A 45 3.74 -12.32 14.20
CA THR A 45 4.09 -11.30 13.22
C THR A 45 4.76 -11.94 12.00
N ALA A 46 4.49 -11.42 10.81
CA ALA A 46 4.96 -12.02 9.56
C ALA A 46 6.48 -12.22 9.54
N GLY A 47 7.24 -11.23 10.00
CA GLY A 47 8.70 -11.30 10.08
C GLY A 47 9.23 -12.36 11.04
N THR A 48 8.55 -12.55 12.18
CA THR A 48 8.93 -13.57 13.18
C THR A 48 8.75 -14.96 12.60
N PHE A 49 7.57 -15.25 12.05
CA PHE A 49 7.28 -16.55 11.43
C PHE A 49 8.22 -16.82 10.26
N ALA A 50 8.41 -15.84 9.37
CA ALA A 50 9.28 -15.96 8.21
C ALA A 50 10.73 -16.31 8.59
N SER A 51 11.24 -15.67 9.63
CA SER A 51 12.61 -15.87 10.12
C SER A 51 12.77 -17.21 10.83
N GLN A 52 11.79 -17.63 11.63
CA GLN A 52 11.85 -18.91 12.35
C GLN A 52 11.70 -20.11 11.41
N GLN A 53 10.77 -20.04 10.46
CA GLN A 53 10.44 -21.18 9.61
C GLN A 53 11.38 -21.31 8.40
N PHE A 54 11.82 -20.19 7.83
CA PHE A 54 12.54 -20.19 6.56
C PHE A 54 13.94 -19.55 6.63
N GLY A 55 14.31 -18.92 7.75
CA GLY A 55 15.59 -18.25 7.95
C GLY A 55 15.75 -16.99 7.09
N GLN A 56 16.16 -17.16 5.84
CA GLN A 56 16.37 -16.07 4.87
C GLN A 56 15.15 -15.87 3.97
N PHE A 57 14.06 -15.38 4.55
CA PHE A 57 12.86 -15.06 3.77
C PHE A 57 13.05 -13.72 3.04
N VAL A 58 13.37 -13.79 1.75
CA VAL A 58 13.44 -12.60 0.88
C VAL A 58 12.11 -12.46 0.15
N LEU A 59 11.27 -11.53 0.60
CA LEU A 59 9.97 -11.21 0.03
C LEU A 59 10.11 -10.78 -1.44
N ALA A 60 9.45 -11.50 -2.33
CA ALA A 60 9.48 -11.25 -3.78
C ALA A 60 8.10 -10.92 -4.35
N LYS A 61 7.04 -11.49 -3.77
CA LYS A 61 5.65 -11.20 -4.14
C LYS A 61 4.80 -11.02 -2.89
N ALA A 62 3.77 -10.20 -3.00
CA ALA A 62 2.77 -10.08 -1.96
C ALA A 62 1.39 -9.86 -2.57
N GLY A 63 0.36 -10.16 -1.79
CA GLY A 63 -1.01 -9.85 -2.13
C GLY A 63 -1.83 -9.82 -0.85
N ILE A 64 -2.34 -8.64 -0.53
CA ILE A 64 -3.27 -8.43 0.59
C ILE A 64 -4.63 -8.07 0.00
N VAL A 65 -5.67 -8.70 0.52
CA VAL A 65 -7.06 -8.43 0.15
C VAL A 65 -7.87 -8.22 1.40
N CYS A 66 -8.55 -7.09 1.49
CA CYS A 66 -9.59 -6.88 2.49
C CYS A 66 -10.98 -6.94 1.84
N GLU A 67 -11.98 -7.33 2.62
CA GLU A 67 -13.38 -7.44 2.16
C GLU A 67 -13.93 -6.10 1.68
N ASN A 68 -13.69 -5.04 2.46
CA ASN A 68 -14.02 -3.66 2.10
C ASN A 68 -12.86 -2.97 1.39
N ASP A 69 -13.14 -1.78 0.86
CA ASP A 69 -12.14 -0.94 0.19
C ASP A 69 -10.92 -0.73 1.06
N MET A 70 -9.76 -0.75 0.43
CA MET A 70 -8.47 -0.72 1.09
C MET A 70 -7.66 0.45 0.54
N THR A 71 -7.04 1.20 1.45
CA THR A 71 -6.24 2.36 1.08
C THR A 71 -4.78 1.95 0.88
N PHE A 72 -4.16 1.30 1.88
CA PHE A 72 -2.76 0.89 1.80
C PHE A 72 -2.45 -0.38 2.60
N ALA A 73 -1.33 -1.01 2.23
CA ALA A 73 -0.71 -2.14 2.89
C ALA A 73 0.81 -2.04 2.77
N PHE A 74 1.53 -2.19 3.86
CA PHE A 74 2.99 -2.14 3.87
C PHE A 74 3.59 -3.00 4.99
N ILE A 75 4.88 -3.28 4.87
CA ILE A 75 5.66 -3.91 5.94
C ILE A 75 6.36 -2.81 6.72
N GLN A 76 6.03 -2.71 8.01
CA GLN A 76 6.73 -1.85 8.93
C GLN A 76 7.91 -2.59 9.54
N SER A 77 9.07 -1.93 9.57
CA SER A 77 10.30 -2.46 10.16
C SER A 77 11.02 -1.32 10.88
N ALA A 78 11.19 -1.43 12.19
CA ALA A 78 11.86 -0.43 13.03
C ALA A 78 11.39 1.02 12.76
N GLY A 79 10.07 1.21 12.65
CA GLY A 79 9.45 2.53 12.42
C GLY A 79 9.53 3.05 10.98
N LYS A 80 10.01 2.25 10.02
CA LYS A 80 10.07 2.62 8.60
C LYS A 80 9.24 1.67 7.74
N ILE A 81 8.83 2.13 6.57
CA ILE A 81 8.26 1.27 5.53
C ILE A 81 9.42 0.50 4.87
N LYS A 82 9.46 -0.81 5.10
CA LYS A 82 10.43 -1.71 4.46
C LYS A 82 10.00 -2.08 3.04
N ALA A 83 8.70 -2.32 2.83
CA ALA A 83 8.11 -2.64 1.54
C ALA A 83 6.65 -2.18 1.50
N ALA A 84 6.24 -1.47 0.46
CA ALA A 84 4.81 -1.28 0.16
C ALA A 84 4.32 -2.50 -0.63
N LEU A 85 3.13 -3.00 -0.30
CA LEU A 85 2.66 -4.31 -0.77
C LEU A 85 1.56 -4.15 -1.83
N PRO A 86 1.58 -4.91 -2.93
CA PRO A 86 0.43 -5.02 -3.80
C PRO A 86 -0.80 -5.50 -3.04
N MET A 87 -1.94 -4.87 -3.32
CA MET A 87 -3.17 -5.12 -2.57
C MET A 87 -4.40 -4.86 -3.43
N GLY A 88 -5.55 -5.27 -2.95
CA GLY A 88 -6.84 -4.93 -3.53
C GLY A 88 -7.96 -5.15 -2.54
N SER A 89 -9.18 -4.89 -2.99
CA SER A 89 -10.38 -5.15 -2.21
C SER A 89 -11.31 -6.05 -2.99
N GLY A 90 -12.23 -6.70 -2.28
CA GLY A 90 -13.19 -7.57 -2.94
C GLY A 90 -14.13 -8.25 -1.97
N LEU A 91 -15.35 -7.71 -1.89
CA LEU A 91 -16.49 -8.33 -1.19
C LEU A 91 -16.76 -9.76 -1.69
N ALA A 92 -16.49 -10.02 -2.98
CA ALA A 92 -16.69 -11.32 -3.63
C ALA A 92 -15.49 -12.29 -3.50
N GLY A 93 -14.43 -11.89 -2.81
CA GLY A 93 -13.22 -12.68 -2.63
C GLY A 93 -12.21 -12.56 -3.79
N GLY A 94 -10.97 -12.29 -3.43
CA GLY A 94 -9.83 -12.17 -4.34
C GLY A 94 -9.78 -10.84 -5.09
N SER A 95 -8.57 -10.49 -5.53
CA SER A 95 -8.34 -9.38 -6.45
C SER A 95 -7.36 -9.86 -7.53
N ALA A 96 -7.78 -9.77 -8.79
CA ALA A 96 -7.01 -10.27 -9.93
C ALA A 96 -5.66 -9.56 -10.00
N GLY A 97 -4.62 -10.36 -10.25
CA GLY A 97 -3.24 -9.91 -10.26
C GLY A 97 -2.47 -10.19 -8.97
N LEU A 98 -3.15 -10.56 -7.87
CA LEU A 98 -2.47 -10.95 -6.62
C LEU A 98 -2.24 -12.46 -6.50
N PRO A 99 -1.15 -12.90 -5.85
CA PRO A 99 -0.01 -12.09 -5.38
C PRO A 99 0.83 -11.55 -6.54
N ALA A 100 1.24 -10.29 -6.46
CA ALA A 100 2.00 -9.58 -7.49
C ALA A 100 3.47 -9.38 -7.07
N PRO A 101 4.41 -9.28 -8.03
CA PRO A 101 5.82 -9.06 -7.75
C PRO A 101 6.10 -7.68 -7.16
N LEU A 102 7.12 -7.62 -6.31
CA LEU A 102 7.70 -6.37 -5.81
C LEU A 102 8.86 -5.91 -6.71
N PRO A 103 8.97 -4.61 -7.01
CA PRO A 103 10.09 -4.07 -7.79
C PRO A 103 11.46 -4.40 -7.19
N TYR A 104 11.57 -4.32 -5.86
CA TYR A 104 12.77 -4.55 -5.10
C TYR A 104 12.50 -5.52 -3.95
N PRO A 105 12.92 -6.79 -4.06
CA PRO A 105 12.74 -7.78 -3.00
C PRO A 105 13.38 -7.35 -1.67
N LYS A 106 12.77 -7.74 -0.55
CA LYS A 106 13.23 -7.36 0.80
C LYS A 106 13.32 -8.55 1.73
N GLN A 107 14.42 -8.65 2.48
CA GLN A 107 14.53 -9.64 3.53
C GLN A 107 13.65 -9.26 4.72
N LEU A 108 12.77 -10.20 5.10
CA LEU A 108 12.02 -10.11 6.34
C LEU A 108 12.90 -10.49 7.52
N LEU A 109 12.74 -9.75 8.60
CA LEU A 109 13.45 -9.91 9.86
C LEU A 109 12.45 -10.04 11.00
N PRO A 110 12.84 -10.62 12.15
CA PRO A 110 11.99 -10.62 13.34
C PRO A 110 11.58 -9.18 13.70
N GLY A 111 10.31 -8.99 14.03
CA GLY A 111 9.73 -7.66 14.30
C GLY A 111 9.15 -6.95 13.08
N ASP A 112 9.33 -7.46 11.86
CA ASP A 112 8.60 -6.94 10.70
C ASP A 112 7.11 -7.29 10.79
N SER A 113 6.25 -6.28 10.71
CA SER A 113 4.79 -6.40 10.79
C SER A 113 4.13 -5.95 9.48
N VAL A 114 3.05 -6.62 9.10
CA VAL A 114 2.24 -6.22 7.93
C VAL A 114 1.15 -5.29 8.42
N GLN A 115 1.23 -4.03 8.04
CA GLN A 115 0.26 -2.99 8.38
C GLN A 115 -0.71 -2.81 7.22
N VAL A 116 -1.99 -2.70 7.54
CA VAL A 116 -3.07 -2.53 6.58
C VAL A 116 -4.06 -1.49 7.05
N MET A 117 -4.76 -0.86 6.11
CA MET A 117 -5.89 0.01 6.42
C MET A 117 -7.04 -0.26 5.43
N SER A 118 -8.13 -0.82 5.95
CA SER A 118 -9.42 -0.85 5.27
C SER A 118 -10.18 0.44 5.55
N ASN A 119 -11.01 0.86 4.60
CA ASN A 119 -11.84 2.04 4.70
C ASN A 119 -13.21 1.69 5.26
N ALA A 120 -13.78 2.62 6.02
CA ALA A 120 -15.21 2.61 6.29
C ALA A 120 -15.98 3.16 5.09
N VAL A 121 -17.28 2.86 4.99
CA VAL A 121 -18.15 3.36 3.91
C VAL A 121 -18.19 4.90 3.81
N SER A 122 -18.02 5.62 4.92
CA SER A 122 -17.99 7.09 4.91
C SER A 122 -16.59 7.66 4.66
N ASP A 123 -15.57 6.82 4.58
CA ASP A 123 -14.18 7.24 4.56
C ASP A 123 -13.69 7.48 3.14
N ARG A 124 -13.08 8.64 2.95
CA ARG A 124 -12.67 9.20 1.66
C ARG A 124 -11.16 9.25 1.53
N GLN A 125 -10.48 8.21 1.98
CA GLN A 125 -9.03 8.10 1.86
C GLN A 125 -8.58 7.53 0.53
N ALA A 126 -7.50 8.10 0.00
CA ALA A 126 -6.76 7.57 -1.13
C ALA A 126 -5.29 7.43 -0.72
N ALA A 127 -4.56 6.52 -1.35
CA ALA A 127 -3.12 6.40 -1.17
C ALA A 127 -2.36 6.04 -2.43
N VAL A 128 -1.06 6.35 -2.37
CA VAL A 128 -0.07 6.06 -3.40
C VAL A 128 1.10 5.35 -2.77
N SER A 129 1.39 4.15 -3.29
CA SER A 129 2.55 3.36 -2.91
C SER A 129 3.63 3.51 -3.96
N VAL A 130 4.86 3.82 -3.55
CA VAL A 130 5.98 4.10 -4.45
C VAL A 130 7.21 3.28 -4.10
N ALA A 131 7.99 2.93 -5.12
CA ALA A 131 9.30 2.32 -5.01
C ALA A 131 10.36 3.17 -5.74
N CYS A 132 11.43 3.51 -5.03
CA CYS A 132 12.49 4.37 -5.54
C CYS A 132 13.66 3.57 -6.10
N SER A 133 14.45 4.20 -6.97
CA SER A 133 15.69 3.64 -7.55
C SER A 133 16.72 3.17 -6.51
N SER A 134 16.68 3.68 -5.29
CA SER A 134 17.48 3.21 -4.14
C SER A 134 17.00 1.87 -3.55
N GLY A 135 15.89 1.33 -4.06
CA GLY A 135 15.20 0.17 -3.52
C GLY A 135 14.34 0.46 -2.29
N GLU A 136 14.17 1.72 -1.90
CA GLU A 136 13.29 2.11 -0.77
C GLU A 136 11.83 2.25 -1.21
N TYR A 137 10.92 1.98 -0.27
CA TYR A 137 9.47 2.09 -0.48
C TYR A 137 8.88 3.16 0.42
N HIS A 138 7.84 3.82 -0.06
CA HIS A 138 7.09 4.83 0.68
C HIS A 138 5.60 4.71 0.34
N VAL A 139 4.75 5.12 1.27
CA VAL A 139 3.30 5.17 1.11
C VAL A 139 2.85 6.55 1.55
N PHE A 140 2.04 7.18 0.71
CA PHE A 140 1.44 8.47 0.99
C PHE A 140 -0.08 8.34 0.93
N GLU A 141 -0.78 9.00 1.85
CA GLU A 141 -2.24 8.99 1.92
C GLU A 141 -2.79 10.42 1.99
N VAL A 142 -4.10 10.55 1.76
CA VAL A 142 -4.86 11.76 2.07
C VAL A 142 -6.35 11.42 2.15
N THR A 143 -7.06 12.05 3.08
CA THR A 143 -8.52 12.03 3.13
C THR A 143 -9.07 13.25 2.40
N ALA A 144 -9.84 13.05 1.32
CA ALA A 144 -10.44 14.16 0.60
C ALA A 144 -11.49 14.89 1.45
N SER A 145 -11.40 16.22 1.51
CA SER A 145 -12.39 17.09 2.16
C SER A 145 -13.04 18.04 1.14
N GLY A 146 -14.06 17.54 0.44
CA GLY A 146 -14.82 18.28 -0.57
C GLY A 146 -14.12 18.41 -1.93
N ALA A 147 -14.71 19.19 -2.82
CA ALA A 147 -14.24 19.39 -4.18
C ALA A 147 -12.94 20.21 -4.22
N GLY A 148 -11.99 19.78 -5.03
CA GLY A 148 -10.73 20.49 -5.17
C GLY A 148 -9.52 19.60 -5.39
N GLU A 149 -8.36 20.13 -5.04
CA GLU A 149 -7.07 19.43 -5.06
C GLU A 149 -6.75 18.93 -3.65
N HIS A 150 -6.31 17.67 -3.56
CA HIS A 150 -5.92 17.03 -2.31
C HIS A 150 -4.48 16.55 -2.43
N GLU A 151 -3.64 16.89 -1.45
CA GLU A 151 -2.21 16.57 -1.45
C GLU A 151 -1.91 15.36 -0.56
N PHE A 152 -1.19 14.39 -1.12
CA PHE A 152 -0.77 13.20 -0.41
C PHE A 152 0.40 13.48 0.54
N VAL A 153 0.32 12.92 1.74
CA VAL A 153 1.35 13.00 2.79
C VAL A 153 1.75 11.62 3.27
N SER A 154 2.98 11.48 3.77
CA SER A 154 3.53 10.20 4.23
C SER A 154 2.72 9.64 5.41
N VAL A 155 2.34 8.35 5.33
CA VAL A 155 1.60 7.66 6.40
C VAL A 155 2.38 7.52 7.71
N LEU A 156 3.69 7.77 7.70
CA LEU A 156 4.53 7.65 8.89
C LEU A 156 4.66 8.95 9.68
N ASP A 157 4.72 10.08 9.00
CA ASP A 157 5.16 11.37 9.59
C ASP A 157 4.45 12.60 9.01
N GLY A 158 3.47 12.42 8.12
CA GLY A 158 2.69 13.51 7.54
C GLY A 158 3.47 14.45 6.62
N GLN A 159 4.70 14.09 6.21
CA GLN A 159 5.51 14.91 5.31
C GLN A 159 5.08 14.71 3.86
N GLY A 160 5.07 15.79 3.08
CA GLY A 160 4.81 15.75 1.65
C GLY A 160 5.92 15.05 0.86
N ILE A 161 5.60 14.63 -0.37
CA ILE A 161 6.52 13.84 -1.21
C ILE A 161 7.85 14.54 -1.48
N GLY A 162 7.86 15.87 -1.62
CA GLY A 162 9.06 16.63 -1.93
C GLY A 162 10.11 16.56 -0.82
N THR A 163 9.67 16.61 0.44
CA THR A 163 10.53 16.44 1.62
C THR A 163 10.99 14.99 1.74
N THR A 164 10.09 14.02 1.57
CA THR A 164 10.37 12.60 1.77
C THR A 164 11.28 12.01 0.68
N LEU A 165 11.12 12.45 -0.56
CA LEU A 165 11.79 11.88 -1.74
C LEU A 165 12.76 12.83 -2.42
N GLN A 166 13.26 13.85 -1.71
CA GLN A 166 14.20 14.82 -2.27
C GLN A 166 15.40 14.13 -2.93
N GLY A 167 15.59 14.37 -4.23
CA GLY A 167 16.72 13.82 -4.99
C GLY A 167 16.59 12.34 -5.34
N ARG A 168 15.42 11.74 -5.09
CA ARG A 168 15.13 10.34 -5.42
C ARG A 168 14.30 10.25 -6.70
N VAL A 169 14.49 9.15 -7.41
CA VAL A 169 13.69 8.80 -8.59
C VAL A 169 12.73 7.70 -8.20
N ILE A 170 11.43 7.97 -8.35
CA ILE A 170 10.36 6.98 -8.30
C ILE A 170 10.47 6.16 -9.59
N THR A 171 10.58 4.86 -9.42
CA THR A 171 10.74 3.90 -10.53
C THR A 171 9.49 3.07 -10.73
N HIS A 172 8.71 2.91 -9.67
CA HIS A 172 7.45 2.19 -9.72
C HIS A 172 6.47 2.83 -8.75
N TRP A 173 5.20 2.79 -9.10
CA TRP A 173 4.12 3.23 -8.23
C TRP A 173 2.78 2.59 -8.61
N PHE A 174 1.83 2.67 -7.68
CA PHE A 174 0.42 2.42 -7.93
C PHE A 174 -0.41 3.24 -6.95
N ALA A 175 -1.66 3.52 -7.30
CA ALA A 175 -2.58 4.29 -6.47
C ALA A 175 -3.89 3.52 -6.24
N LEU A 176 -4.46 3.71 -5.06
CA LEU A 176 -5.78 3.22 -4.65
C LEU A 176 -6.58 4.38 -4.10
N SER A 177 -7.84 4.44 -4.49
CA SER A 177 -8.75 5.54 -4.18
C SER A 177 -9.56 5.31 -2.91
N GLY A 178 -9.42 4.15 -2.25
CA GLY A 178 -10.31 3.75 -1.16
C GLY A 178 -11.78 3.91 -1.59
N ASN A 179 -12.69 4.31 -0.71
CA ASN A 179 -14.09 4.46 -1.11
C ASN A 179 -14.41 5.80 -1.84
N ASN A 180 -13.46 6.37 -2.61
CA ASN A 180 -13.65 7.60 -3.39
C ASN A 180 -13.94 7.39 -4.88
N ASP A 181 -14.05 6.15 -5.37
CA ASP A 181 -14.07 5.85 -6.82
C ASP A 181 -15.08 6.69 -7.63
N ALA A 182 -16.23 7.01 -7.04
CA ALA A 182 -17.29 7.77 -7.69
C ALA A 182 -17.03 9.28 -7.82
N GLU A 183 -16.04 9.81 -7.10
CA GLU A 183 -15.83 11.25 -6.88
C GLU A 183 -14.50 11.74 -7.50
N LEU A 184 -13.76 10.84 -8.14
CA LEU A 184 -12.47 11.14 -8.78
C LEU A 184 -12.69 11.94 -10.06
N THR A 185 -12.04 13.10 -10.16
CA THR A 185 -12.02 13.92 -11.39
C THR A 185 -10.65 13.97 -12.06
N SER A 186 -9.64 13.31 -11.47
CA SER A 186 -8.32 13.19 -12.06
C SER A 186 -7.61 11.90 -11.62
N PRO A 187 -6.59 11.44 -12.37
CA PRO A 187 -5.58 10.54 -11.82
C PRO A 187 -4.74 11.27 -10.75
N VAL A 188 -3.78 10.57 -10.19
CA VAL A 188 -2.74 11.18 -9.37
C VAL A 188 -1.71 11.85 -10.29
N TYR A 189 -1.36 13.09 -9.99
CA TYR A 189 -0.29 13.84 -10.66
C TYR A 189 0.86 14.10 -9.70
N LEU A 190 2.09 13.91 -10.21
CA LEU A 190 3.29 14.47 -9.61
C LEU A 190 3.54 15.84 -10.21
N LEU A 191 3.37 16.90 -9.42
CA LEU A 191 3.64 18.27 -9.83
C LEU A 191 5.07 18.67 -9.49
N ASP A 192 5.70 19.47 -10.36
CA ASP A 192 6.91 20.22 -9.99
C ASP A 192 6.57 21.46 -9.14
N GLY A 193 7.59 22.20 -8.70
CA GLY A 193 7.35 23.40 -7.88
C GLY A 193 6.79 24.60 -8.63
N SER A 194 6.55 24.50 -9.94
CA SER A 194 5.74 25.48 -10.68
C SER A 194 4.27 25.05 -10.82
N GLY A 195 3.93 23.85 -10.31
CA GLY A 195 2.58 23.27 -10.39
C GLY A 195 2.32 22.52 -11.69
N VAL A 196 3.35 22.23 -12.50
CA VAL A 196 3.20 21.52 -13.78
C VAL A 196 3.29 20.01 -13.55
N PRO A 197 2.34 19.20 -14.07
CA PRO A 197 2.45 17.74 -14.02
C PRO A 197 3.70 17.23 -14.74
N THR A 198 4.48 16.41 -14.05
CA THR A 198 5.71 15.78 -14.54
C THR A 198 5.58 14.29 -14.74
N ASP A 199 4.66 13.64 -14.03
CA ASP A 199 4.31 12.23 -14.19
C ASP A 199 2.89 11.99 -13.63
N SER A 200 2.28 10.83 -13.92
CA SER A 200 0.94 10.49 -13.47
C SER A 200 0.73 8.99 -13.25
N VAL A 201 -0.14 8.64 -12.30
CA VAL A 201 -0.60 7.27 -12.10
C VAL A 201 -2.12 7.22 -11.95
N GLY A 202 -2.75 6.27 -12.64
CA GLY A 202 -4.17 6.00 -12.50
C GLY A 202 -4.48 5.26 -11.21
N PHE A 203 -5.67 5.51 -10.66
CA PHE A 203 -6.18 4.70 -9.57
C PHE A 203 -6.54 3.29 -10.08
N SER A 204 -6.17 2.28 -9.31
CA SER A 204 -6.77 0.95 -9.44
C SER A 204 -8.12 1.01 -8.72
N SER A 205 -9.19 0.50 -9.35
CA SER A 205 -10.53 0.52 -8.75
C SER A 205 -10.48 -0.11 -7.36
N SER A 206 -10.97 0.60 -6.34
CA SER A 206 -11.05 0.06 -4.99
C SER A 206 -12.14 -0.99 -4.88
N GLY A 207 -13.34 -0.73 -5.43
CA GLY A 207 -14.48 -1.66 -5.38
C GLY A 207 -14.42 -2.82 -6.38
N GLY A 208 -13.27 -3.07 -7.03
CA GLY A 208 -13.17 -3.94 -8.20
C GLY A 208 -12.26 -5.15 -8.02
N SER A 209 -12.46 -6.16 -8.88
CA SER A 209 -11.63 -7.37 -8.93
C SER A 209 -10.20 -7.14 -9.44
N VAL A 210 -9.66 -5.92 -9.45
CA VAL A 210 -8.32 -5.61 -9.99
C VAL A 210 -7.44 -5.01 -8.91
N ALA A 211 -6.26 -5.59 -8.72
CA ALA A 211 -5.37 -5.17 -7.67
C ALA A 211 -4.49 -3.97 -8.04
N GLY A 212 -4.21 -3.14 -7.05
CA GLY A 212 -3.10 -2.19 -7.08
C GLY A 212 -1.78 -2.93 -7.17
N THR A 213 -1.15 -2.88 -8.34
CA THR A 213 0.14 -3.52 -8.62
C THR A 213 1.12 -2.50 -9.19
N PHE A 214 2.40 -2.63 -8.84
CA PHE A 214 3.43 -1.68 -9.24
C PHE A 214 3.55 -1.55 -10.77
N GLN A 215 3.35 -0.33 -11.27
CA GLN A 215 3.60 0.05 -12.65
C GLN A 215 4.93 0.80 -12.74
N GLN A 216 5.70 0.58 -13.80
CA GLN A 216 6.98 1.26 -14.02
C GLN A 216 6.77 2.73 -14.37
N CYS A 217 7.65 3.60 -13.86
CA CYS A 217 7.69 5.03 -14.18
C CYS A 217 9.11 5.59 -14.02
N GLN A 218 9.27 6.88 -14.29
CA GLN A 218 10.53 7.59 -14.06
C GLN A 218 10.27 8.99 -13.52
N ALA A 219 9.53 9.06 -12.41
CA ALA A 219 9.16 10.31 -11.77
C ALA A 219 10.29 10.81 -10.86
N ARG A 220 10.66 12.09 -10.94
CA ARG A 220 11.73 12.66 -10.10
C ARG A 220 11.14 13.50 -8.98
N GLY A 221 11.43 13.13 -7.73
CA GLY A 221 11.10 13.93 -6.56
C GLY A 221 12.07 15.09 -6.40
N ALA A 222 11.59 16.31 -6.59
CA ALA A 222 12.28 17.54 -6.18
C ALA A 222 11.73 18.01 -4.83
N LEU A 223 12.47 18.88 -4.12
CA LEU A 223 12.06 19.38 -2.80
C LEU A 223 10.67 20.06 -2.82
N ASN A 224 10.35 20.71 -3.93
CA ASN A 224 9.12 21.42 -4.18
C ASN A 224 8.08 20.58 -4.95
N SER A 225 8.32 19.28 -5.12
CA SER A 225 7.35 18.39 -5.75
C SER A 225 6.17 18.12 -4.83
N ARG A 226 4.98 18.08 -5.43
CA ARG A 226 3.72 17.77 -4.75
C ARG A 226 3.05 16.59 -5.45
N LEU A 227 2.47 15.68 -4.68
CA LEU A 227 1.68 14.57 -5.21
C LEU A 227 0.22 14.88 -4.92
N VAL A 228 -0.62 14.98 -5.94
CA VAL A 228 -2.01 15.44 -5.78
C VAL A 228 -2.98 14.67 -6.65
N TYR A 229 -4.26 14.70 -6.29
CA TYR A 229 -5.37 14.34 -7.17
C TYR A 229 -6.55 15.29 -6.91
N ARG A 230 -7.59 15.20 -7.73
CA ARG A 230 -8.78 16.05 -7.62
C ARG A 230 -10.07 15.25 -7.50
N THR A 231 -11.01 15.84 -6.76
CA THR A 231 -12.37 15.32 -6.59
C THR A 231 -13.42 16.39 -6.86
N ASP A 232 -14.65 15.99 -7.16
CA ASP A 232 -15.85 16.86 -7.28
C ASP A 232 -16.82 16.75 -6.10
N ALA A 233 -16.38 16.08 -5.03
CA ALA A 233 -17.17 15.68 -3.87
C ALA A 233 -17.63 16.79 -2.91
#